data_AF-A0A6I5CNY9-F1
#
_entry.id   AF-A0A6I5CNY9-F1
#
_cell.length_a   1.000
_cell.length_b   1.000
_cell.length_c   1.000
_cell.angle_alpha   90.00
_cell.angle_beta   90.00
_cell.angle_gamma   90.00
#
_symmetry.space_group_name_H-M   'P 1'
#
loop_
_entity.id
_entity.type
_entity.pdbx_description
1 polymer ?
#
loop_
_entity_poly.entity_id
_entity_poly.type
_entity_poly.pdbx_seq_one_letter_code
_entity_poly.pdbx_strand_id
1 'polypeptide(L)'
;GDSDRRTGQGLPPGRPLPMRRDGDRLRFVGAATRRIARGMDLDEIVMGLCRATVPTFSDAILVYLREPLPVGDERPVGPLVLRLRRTDRIPSERDAEVGFLPVPAPEQPAELSVVTNELCEVRPGSALGEVLRGVRPVFTDTPS
;
A
#
# COMPACT_ATOMS: atom_id res chain seq x y z
N GLY A 1 -36.60 -21.97 -30.90
CA GLY A 1 -35.69 -23.07 -30.51
C GLY A 1 -34.44 -22.43 -29.98
N ASP A 2 -34.37 -22.38 -28.67
CA ASP A 2 -33.28 -21.86 -27.83
C ASP A 2 -31.98 -22.65 -28.03
N SER A 3 -30.81 -21.99 -28.04
CA SER A 3 -29.54 -22.50 -27.48
C SER A 3 -28.34 -21.60 -27.84
N ASP A 4 -28.31 -20.42 -27.22
CA ASP A 4 -27.09 -19.62 -27.05
C ASP A 4 -26.21 -20.28 -25.96
N ARG A 5 -25.28 -21.15 -26.39
CA ARG A 5 -24.36 -21.84 -25.47
C ARG A 5 -23.20 -20.91 -25.10
N ARG A 6 -23.42 -20.24 -23.99
CA ARG A 6 -22.44 -19.57 -23.11
C ARG A 6 -21.20 -20.45 -22.86
N THR A 7 -20.14 -20.29 -23.67
CA THR A 7 -18.81 -20.85 -23.37
C THR A 7 -18.11 -19.91 -22.38
N GLY A 8 -18.19 -20.26 -21.09
CA GLY A 8 -17.41 -19.63 -20.03
C GLY A 8 -15.93 -19.99 -20.18
N GLN A 9 -15.17 -19.20 -20.94
CA GLN A 9 -13.72 -19.20 -20.80
C GLN A 9 -13.38 -18.44 -19.52
N GLY A 10 -13.04 -19.20 -18.47
CA GLY A 10 -12.40 -18.66 -17.28
C GLY A 10 -11.11 -17.93 -17.69
N LEU A 11 -11.01 -16.67 -17.25
CA LEU A 11 -9.82 -15.85 -17.45
C LEU A 11 -8.60 -16.57 -16.83
N PRO A 12 -7.43 -16.61 -17.50
CA PRO A 12 -6.25 -17.23 -16.93
C PRO A 12 -5.87 -16.56 -15.59
N PRO A 13 -5.56 -17.32 -14.54
CA PRO A 13 -5.04 -16.76 -13.30
C PRO A 13 -3.65 -16.17 -13.58
N GLY A 14 -3.38 -14.95 -13.08
CA GLY A 14 -2.03 -14.39 -13.08
C GLY A 14 -1.75 -13.21 -14.01
N ARG A 15 -2.77 -12.57 -14.63
CA ARG A 15 -2.59 -11.25 -15.25
C ARG A 15 -3.22 -10.17 -14.36
N PRO A 16 -2.45 -9.23 -13.78
CA PRO A 16 -3.02 -8.04 -13.16
C PRO A 16 -3.91 -7.33 -14.19
N LEU A 17 -5.21 -7.34 -13.96
CA LEU A 17 -6.16 -6.77 -14.90
C LEU A 17 -6.04 -5.25 -14.86
N PRO A 18 -5.85 -4.58 -16.01
CA PRO A 18 -5.98 -3.13 -16.06
C PRO A 18 -7.43 -2.76 -15.69
N MET A 19 -7.57 -2.09 -14.55
CA MET A 19 -8.75 -1.41 -14.01
C MET A 19 -10.10 -2.07 -14.31
N ARG A 20 -10.53 -3.01 -13.46
CA ARG A 20 -11.96 -3.31 -13.39
C ARG A 20 -12.70 -2.10 -12.81
N ARG A 21 -13.58 -1.50 -13.64
CA ARG A 21 -14.79 -0.66 -13.39
C ARG A 21 -14.82 0.27 -12.16
N ASP A 22 -15.43 1.45 -12.30
CA ASP A 22 -15.68 2.41 -11.21
C ASP A 22 -16.27 1.80 -9.92
N GLY A 23 -17.04 0.71 -10.05
CA GLY A 23 -17.54 -0.06 -8.92
C GLY A 23 -16.45 -0.66 -8.02
N ASP A 24 -15.32 -1.12 -8.57
CA ASP A 24 -14.22 -1.66 -7.77
C ASP A 24 -13.42 -0.55 -7.09
N ARG A 25 -13.33 0.63 -7.70
CA ARG A 25 -12.78 1.83 -7.05
C ARG A 25 -13.59 2.21 -5.82
N LEU A 26 -14.92 2.30 -5.96
CA LEU A 26 -15.78 2.68 -4.84
C LEU A 26 -15.76 1.64 -3.71
N ARG A 27 -15.76 0.34 -4.06
CA ARG A 27 -15.61 -0.75 -3.08
C ARG A 27 -14.27 -0.67 -2.36
N PHE A 28 -13.18 -0.44 -3.09
CA PHE A 28 -11.86 -0.28 -2.51
C PHE A 28 -11.83 0.88 -1.52
N VAL A 29 -12.31 2.07 -1.90
CA VAL A 29 -12.31 3.24 -1.03
C VAL A 29 -13.06 2.93 0.27
N GLY A 30 -14.28 2.39 0.18
CA GLY A 30 -15.06 2.02 1.37
C GLY A 30 -14.37 0.96 2.24
N ALA A 31 -13.70 0.00 1.62
CA ALA A 31 -12.98 -1.08 2.32
C ALA A 31 -11.68 -0.59 2.97
N ALA A 32 -10.95 0.33 2.34
CA ALA A 32 -9.74 0.96 2.85
C ALA A 32 -10.08 1.90 4.03
N THR A 33 -11.03 2.82 3.84
CA THR A 33 -11.47 3.75 4.89
C THR A 33 -11.90 3.02 6.14
N ARG A 34 -12.71 1.95 6.01
CA ARG A 34 -13.19 1.16 7.16
C ARG A 34 -12.06 0.43 7.90
N ARG A 35 -11.02 -0.01 7.18
CA ARG A 35 -9.86 -0.69 7.81
C ARG A 35 -8.99 0.30 8.56
N ILE A 36 -8.69 1.44 7.95
CA ILE A 36 -7.85 2.49 8.54
C ILE A 36 -8.54 3.13 9.74
N ALA A 37 -9.84 3.43 9.65
CA ALA A 37 -10.61 4.05 10.73
C ALA A 37 -10.75 3.19 12.00
N ARG A 38 -10.37 1.90 11.95
CA ARG A 38 -10.39 1.00 13.12
C ARG A 38 -9.03 0.81 13.77
N GLY A 39 -7.95 1.18 13.09
CA GLY A 39 -6.61 1.05 13.64
C GLY A 39 -6.45 1.98 14.84
N MET A 40 -5.95 1.44 15.94
CA MET A 40 -5.70 2.22 17.16
C MET A 40 -4.30 2.82 17.18
N ASP A 41 -3.37 2.18 16.47
CA ASP A 41 -2.00 2.64 16.32
C ASP A 41 -1.59 2.73 14.84
N LEU A 42 -0.41 3.30 14.63
CA LEU A 42 0.13 3.54 13.29
C LEU A 42 0.35 2.25 12.50
N ASP A 43 0.81 1.19 13.15
CA ASP A 43 1.16 -0.05 12.47
C ASP A 43 -0.11 -0.78 12.02
N GLU A 44 -1.17 -0.74 12.82
CA GLU A 44 -2.50 -1.22 12.43
C GLU A 44 -3.08 -0.43 11.25
N ILE A 45 -2.94 0.89 11.26
CA ILE A 45 -3.38 1.77 10.17
C ILE A 45 -2.63 1.43 8.87
N VAL A 46 -1.29 1.37 8.94
CA VAL A 46 -0.42 1.04 7.79
C VAL A 46 -0.72 -0.37 7.27
N MET A 47 -0.91 -1.34 8.16
CA MET A 47 -1.30 -2.71 7.79
C MET A 47 -2.67 -2.75 7.13
N GLY A 48 -3.64 -1.98 7.65
CA GLY A 48 -4.97 -1.83 7.07
C GLY A 48 -4.95 -1.28 5.65
N LEU A 49 -4.07 -0.30 5.38
CA LEU A 49 -3.82 0.26 4.05
C LEU A 49 -3.20 -0.78 3.10
N CYS A 50 -2.16 -1.50 3.53
CA CYS A 50 -1.51 -2.53 2.71
C CYS A 50 -2.51 -3.62 2.30
N ARG A 51 -3.28 -4.14 3.27
CA ARG A 51 -4.29 -5.19 3.05
C ARG A 51 -5.42 -4.78 2.12
N ALA A 52 -5.75 -3.49 2.05
CA ALA A 52 -6.76 -2.99 1.11
C ALA A 52 -6.19 -2.82 -0.31
N THR A 53 -4.94 -2.35 -0.41
CA THR A 53 -4.33 -1.93 -1.69
C THR A 53 -3.76 -3.09 -2.47
N VAL A 54 -2.91 -3.91 -1.83
CA VAL A 54 -2.10 -4.93 -2.51
C VAL A 54 -2.99 -5.95 -3.24
N PRO A 55 -3.98 -6.61 -2.62
CA PRO A 55 -4.81 -7.57 -3.35
C PRO A 55 -5.63 -6.98 -4.52
N THR A 56 -5.79 -5.65 -4.56
CA THR A 56 -6.68 -4.96 -5.51
C THR A 56 -5.93 -4.31 -6.68
N PHE A 57 -4.78 -3.68 -6.43
CA PHE A 57 -4.13 -2.79 -7.41
C PHE A 57 -2.67 -3.09 -7.70
N SER A 58 -1.96 -3.76 -6.80
CA SER A 58 -0.51 -3.88 -6.90
C SER A 58 -0.03 -5.19 -6.29
N ASP A 59 0.95 -5.83 -6.89
CA ASP A 59 1.65 -6.97 -6.30
C ASP A 59 2.50 -6.60 -5.09
N ALA A 60 2.92 -5.34 -4.98
CA ALA A 60 3.65 -4.79 -3.82
C ALA A 60 3.28 -3.34 -3.50
N ILE A 61 3.58 -2.92 -2.27
CA ILE A 61 3.44 -1.55 -1.77
C ILE A 61 4.61 -1.20 -0.84
N LEU A 62 5.08 0.03 -0.93
CA LEU A 62 5.99 0.64 0.03
C LEU A 62 5.29 1.84 0.68
N VAL A 63 5.32 1.91 2.01
CA VAL A 63 4.68 2.96 2.79
C VAL A 63 5.76 3.79 3.46
N TYR A 64 5.99 4.98 2.92
CA TYR A 64 6.85 6.00 3.53
C TYR A 64 5.99 7.03 4.26
N LEU A 65 6.35 7.36 5.50
CA LEU A 65 5.70 8.44 6.26
C LEU A 65 6.71 9.54 6.58
N ARG A 66 6.21 10.75 6.85
CA ARG A 66 7.09 11.86 7.24
C ARG A 66 7.80 11.57 8.56
N GLU A 67 9.07 11.98 8.66
CA GLU A 67 9.86 11.96 9.89
C GLU A 67 10.32 13.40 10.20
N PRO A 68 9.95 13.99 11.36
CA PRO A 68 9.02 13.45 12.35
C PRO A 68 7.58 13.40 11.81
N LEU A 69 6.77 12.50 12.38
CA LEU A 69 5.34 12.45 12.08
C LEU A 69 4.66 13.73 12.59
N PRO A 70 3.82 14.40 11.77
CA PRO A 70 3.01 15.51 12.24
C PRO A 70 2.05 15.02 13.34
N VAL A 71 1.85 15.86 14.35
CA VAL A 71 0.90 15.62 15.45
C VAL A 71 -0.11 16.76 15.47
N GLY A 72 -1.40 16.43 15.57
CA GLY A 72 -2.47 17.41 15.51
C GLY A 72 -2.41 18.28 14.25
N ASP A 73 -2.55 19.59 14.42
CA ASP A 73 -2.58 20.58 13.33
C ASP A 73 -1.26 21.31 13.13
N GLU A 74 -0.18 20.79 13.73
CA GLU A 74 1.13 21.35 13.57
C GLU A 74 1.58 21.26 12.12
N ARG A 75 1.89 22.41 11.53
CA ARG A 75 2.53 22.46 10.22
C ARG A 75 3.96 21.95 10.38
N PRO A 76 4.34 20.88 9.67
CA PRO A 76 5.70 20.37 9.77
C PRO A 76 6.73 21.43 9.35
N VAL A 77 7.73 21.66 10.20
CA VAL A 77 8.84 22.57 9.93
C VAL A 77 10.06 21.80 9.41
N GLY A 78 10.92 22.49 8.64
CA GLY A 78 12.17 21.91 8.12
C GLY A 78 12.01 21.03 6.87
N PRO A 79 13.10 20.35 6.45
CA PRO A 79 13.13 19.50 5.26
C PRO A 79 12.07 18.40 5.31
N LEU A 80 11.51 18.05 4.15
CA LEU A 80 10.59 16.93 4.05
C LEU A 80 11.40 15.63 3.98
N VAL A 81 11.50 14.93 5.11
CA VAL A 81 12.12 13.61 5.19
C VAL A 81 11.05 12.56 5.28
N LEU A 82 11.19 11.50 4.49
CA LEU A 82 10.31 10.35 4.44
C LEU A 82 11.05 9.13 4.98
N ARG A 83 10.41 8.40 5.89
CA ARG A 83 10.91 7.17 6.49
C ARG A 83 10.08 5.99 6.04
N LEU A 84 10.73 4.94 5.52
CA LEU A 84 10.06 3.68 5.19
C LEU A 84 9.52 3.04 6.47
N ARG A 85 8.19 2.88 6.54
CA ARG A 85 7.50 2.23 7.67
C ARG A 85 7.17 0.79 7.37
N ARG A 86 6.83 0.46 6.13
CA ARG A 86 6.46 -0.90 5.75
C ARG A 86 6.66 -1.16 4.27
N THR A 87 7.07 -2.38 3.97
CA THR A 87 6.95 -3.00 2.65
C THR A 87 6.00 -4.19 2.77
N ASP A 88 5.06 -4.33 1.84
CA ASP A 88 4.12 -5.45 1.80
C ASP A 88 3.96 -5.93 0.35
N ARG A 89 3.79 -7.24 0.15
CA ARG A 89 3.62 -7.84 -1.18
C ARG A 89 2.68 -9.03 -1.12
N ILE A 90 2.08 -9.40 -2.26
CA ILE A 90 1.32 -10.64 -2.38
C ILE A 90 2.29 -11.82 -2.12
N PRO A 91 1.96 -12.74 -1.20
CA PRO A 91 2.77 -13.94 -0.99
C PRO A 91 2.93 -14.69 -2.31
N SER A 92 4.17 -15.04 -2.66
CA SER A 92 4.40 -15.86 -3.85
C SER A 92 3.95 -17.30 -3.56
N GLU A 93 3.45 -18.06 -4.54
CA GLU A 93 2.97 -19.44 -4.31
C GLU A 93 4.02 -20.35 -3.63
N ARG A 94 5.31 -20.02 -3.78
CA ARG A 94 6.42 -20.67 -3.07
C ARG A 94 6.42 -20.45 -1.55
N ASP A 95 5.81 -19.37 -1.06
CA ASP A 95 5.69 -19.08 0.37
C ASP A 95 4.55 -19.87 1.05
N ALA A 96 3.56 -20.35 0.28
CA ALA A 96 2.40 -21.08 0.80
C ALA A 96 2.64 -22.60 0.96
N GLU A 97 3.63 -23.15 0.28
CA GLU A 97 4.05 -24.56 0.35
C GLU A 97 5.04 -24.85 1.49
N VAL A 98 5.42 -23.85 2.30
CA VAL A 98 6.37 -24.00 3.42
C VAL A 98 5.64 -24.52 4.67
N GLY A 99 5.03 -25.70 4.52
CA GLY A 99 4.54 -26.54 5.62
C GLY A 99 5.46 -27.73 5.92
N PHE A 100 6.46 -28.03 5.08
CA PHE A 100 7.33 -29.20 5.28
C PHE A 100 8.80 -28.93 4.88
N LEU A 101 9.65 -28.90 5.90
CA LEU A 101 11.13 -28.97 5.92
C LEU A 101 11.94 -27.77 5.38
N PRO A 102 13.01 -27.33 6.09
CA PRO A 102 13.85 -26.23 5.65
C PRO A 102 14.84 -26.71 4.59
N VAL A 103 14.61 -26.35 3.33
CA VAL A 103 15.65 -26.34 2.30
C VAL A 103 16.28 -24.93 2.32
N PRO A 104 17.61 -24.79 2.37
CA PRO A 104 18.24 -23.48 2.28
C PRO A 104 18.01 -22.93 0.86
N ALA A 105 17.02 -22.07 0.72
CA ALA A 105 16.78 -21.33 -0.50
C ALA A 105 17.88 -20.27 -0.70
N PRO A 106 18.36 -20.04 -1.94
CA PRO A 106 19.28 -18.94 -2.22
C PRO A 106 18.60 -17.64 -1.79
N GLU A 107 19.36 -16.78 -1.11
CA GLU A 107 18.95 -15.52 -0.50
C GLU A 107 18.15 -14.65 -1.48
N GLN A 108 16.84 -14.86 -1.53
CA GLN A 108 15.91 -13.85 -2.00
C GLN A 108 15.95 -12.75 -0.94
N PRO A 109 16.07 -11.46 -1.30
CA PRO A 109 16.31 -10.44 -0.31
C PRO A 109 15.14 -10.37 0.67
N ALA A 110 15.32 -11.04 1.81
CA ALA A 110 14.61 -10.80 3.05
C ALA A 110 14.78 -9.34 3.49
N GLU A 111 15.68 -8.60 2.83
CA GLU A 111 15.95 -7.18 3.03
C GLU A 111 14.70 -6.30 2.86
N LEU A 112 13.74 -6.59 1.96
CA LEU A 112 12.57 -5.70 1.84
C LEU A 112 11.62 -5.77 3.05
N SER A 113 11.63 -6.88 3.81
CA SER A 113 10.83 -7.02 5.03
C SER A 113 11.54 -6.49 6.29
N VAL A 114 12.85 -6.21 6.22
CA VAL A 114 13.69 -5.81 7.37
C VAL A 114 14.15 -4.35 7.26
N VAL A 115 14.02 -3.69 6.10
CA VAL A 115 14.39 -2.28 5.91
C VAL A 115 13.26 -1.35 6.38
N THR A 116 12.87 -1.42 7.66
CA THR A 116 12.00 -0.42 8.31
C THR A 116 12.85 0.74 8.83
N ASN A 117 13.67 1.37 7.99
CA ASN A 117 14.58 2.45 8.44
C ASN A 117 15.14 3.34 7.33
N GLU A 118 14.83 3.09 6.05
CA GLU A 118 15.33 3.94 4.98
C GLU A 118 14.76 5.37 5.13
N LEU A 119 15.66 6.35 5.21
CA LEU A 119 15.34 7.77 5.23
C LEU A 119 15.62 8.37 3.85
N CYS A 120 14.63 9.09 3.33
CA CYS A 120 14.68 9.75 2.04
C CYS A 120 14.33 11.24 2.21
N GLU A 121 15.31 12.11 2.03
CA GLU A 121 15.06 13.55 1.99
C GLU A 121 14.51 13.95 0.61
N VAL A 122 13.34 14.57 0.61
CA VAL A 122 12.69 15.06 -0.61
C VAL A 122 13.28 16.42 -0.99
N ARG A 123 14.18 16.40 -1.98
CA ARG A 123 14.82 17.62 -2.48
C ARG A 123 13.79 18.56 -3.15
N PRO A 124 13.79 19.86 -2.84
CA PRO A 124 12.98 20.84 -3.57
C PRO A 124 13.26 20.81 -5.07
N GLY A 125 12.22 20.82 -5.90
CA GLY A 125 12.34 20.75 -7.36
C GLY A 125 12.64 19.36 -7.92
N SER A 126 12.75 18.33 -7.08
CA SER A 126 12.75 16.93 -7.54
C SER A 126 11.35 16.50 -8.00
N ALA A 127 11.27 15.47 -8.85
CA ALA A 127 10.00 14.93 -9.32
C ALA A 127 9.05 14.54 -8.16
N LEU A 128 9.57 13.93 -7.10
CA LEU A 128 8.80 13.60 -5.90
C LEU A 128 8.34 14.88 -5.16
N GLY A 129 9.21 15.88 -5.06
CA GLY A 129 8.87 17.17 -4.47
C GLY A 129 7.77 17.93 -5.23
N GLU A 130 7.74 17.84 -6.56
CA GLU A 130 6.66 18.41 -7.39
C GLU A 130 5.32 17.73 -7.11
N VAL A 131 5.30 16.39 -7.10
CA VAL A 131 4.08 15.60 -6.86
C VAL A 131 3.50 15.91 -5.48
N LEU A 132 4.34 15.93 -4.44
CA LEU A 132 3.89 16.18 -3.07
C LEU A 132 3.42 17.63 -2.85
N ARG A 133 3.90 18.60 -3.64
CA ARG A 133 3.36 19.97 -3.63
C ARG A 133 1.95 20.09 -4.20
N GLY A 134 1.58 19.21 -5.13
CA GLY A 134 0.23 19.17 -5.70
C GLY A 134 -0.84 18.65 -4.73
N VAL A 135 -0.42 17.96 -3.66
CA VAL A 135 -1.31 17.43 -2.64
C VAL A 135 -1.48 18.49 -1.54
N ARG A 136 -2.72 18.93 -1.30
CA ARG A 136 -3.03 19.77 -0.12
C ARG A 136 -3.28 18.87 1.09
N PRO A 137 -2.40 18.86 2.11
CA PRO A 137 -2.71 18.18 3.35
C PRO A 137 -3.94 18.84 4.01
N VAL A 138 -4.85 18.03 4.53
CA VAL A 138 -6.01 18.47 5.32
C VAL A 138 -5.60 18.45 6.77
N PHE A 139 -5.60 19.62 7.41
CA PHE A 139 -5.44 19.76 8.85
C PHE A 139 -6.84 19.85 9.47
N THR A 140 -7.02 19.36 10.68
CA THR A 140 -8.28 19.52 11.40
C THR A 140 -8.44 20.98 11.81
N ASP A 141 -9.63 21.55 11.65
CA ASP A 141 -9.93 22.85 12.22
C ASP A 141 -10.13 22.63 13.74
N THR A 142 -9.20 23.13 14.56
CA THR A 142 -9.42 23.18 16.01
C THR A 142 -10.65 24.06 16.29
N PRO A 143 -11.64 23.61 17.10
CA PRO A 143 -12.65 24.53 17.60
C PRO A 143 -11.97 25.57 18.49
N SER A 144 -12.06 26.83 18.06
CA SER A 144 -11.72 28.02 18.85
C SER A 144 -12.69 28.23 20.00
#